data_AF-A0AAE3H3I1-F1
#
_entry.id   AF-A0AAE3H3I1-F1
#
_cell.length_a   1.000
_cell.length_b   1.000
_cell.length_c   1.000
_cell.angle_alpha   90.00
_cell.angle_beta   90.00
_cell.angle_gamma   90.00
#
_symmetry.space_group_name_H-M   'P 1'
#
loop_
_entity.id
_entity.type
_entity.pdbx_description
1 polymer ?
#
loop_
_entity_poly.entity_id
_entity_poly.type
_entity_poly.pdbx_seq_one_letter_code
_entity_poly.pdbx_strand_id
1 'polypeptide(L)'
;MYLTPIQRPYTYLDICEFKCLQSADNRKTHPDIVAFQDIFKSSFLSPETFPGTVWHTLSSVRQSKINEMYQKILSNKGISRLLQNSLNYQNYSFQSEGLSCLYQADAIFNETLLSFKVTNEIDYQAFVASVIPSLYHIEAGFAADATGLDKFILFGVQHFHPFEIFCVDLSHWSGPGGLASGRHEYKNLLRDLKNTNFTPSSWVVPT
;
A
#
# COMPACT_ATOMS: atom_id res chain seq x y z
N MET A 1 -10.05 36.19 12.53
CA MET A 1 -9.54 34.92 13.08
C MET A 1 -9.55 33.94 11.92
N TYR A 2 -8.42 33.77 11.22
CA TYR A 2 -8.34 32.79 10.15
C TYR A 2 -8.26 31.41 10.81
N LEU A 3 -9.26 30.56 10.58
CA LEU A 3 -9.19 29.16 10.95
C LEU A 3 -7.97 28.58 10.22
N THR A 4 -6.95 28.17 10.96
CA THR A 4 -5.89 27.33 10.42
C THR A 4 -6.56 26.14 9.74
N PRO A 5 -6.30 25.87 8.45
CA PRO A 5 -6.83 24.68 7.80
C PRO A 5 -6.49 23.47 8.67
N ILE A 6 -7.48 22.61 8.94
CA ILE A 6 -7.23 21.35 9.65
C ILE A 6 -6.22 20.59 8.80
N GLN A 7 -4.98 20.53 9.28
CA GLN A 7 -3.92 19.81 8.58
C GLN A 7 -4.27 18.32 8.66
N ARG A 8 -4.63 17.74 7.51
CA ARG A 8 -4.89 16.31 7.40
C ARG A 8 -3.59 15.55 7.68
N PRO A 9 -3.66 14.33 8.25
CA PRO A 9 -2.45 13.52 8.41
C PRO A 9 -1.91 13.08 7.05
N TYR A 10 -0.59 13.07 6.89
CA TYR A 10 0.07 12.51 5.71
C TYR A 10 0.03 10.98 5.73
N THR A 11 -0.23 10.39 4.58
CA THR A 11 -0.10 8.94 4.35
C THR A 11 1.22 8.62 3.65
N TYR A 12 1.60 7.34 3.61
CA TYR A 12 2.78 6.93 2.83
C TYR A 12 2.62 7.26 1.33
N LEU A 13 1.39 7.24 0.80
CA LEU A 13 1.12 7.60 -0.59
C LEU A 13 1.39 9.07 -0.86
N ASP A 14 1.05 9.96 0.08
CA ASP A 14 1.35 11.39 -0.03
C ASP A 14 2.87 11.65 -0.05
N ILE A 15 3.62 10.87 0.74
CA ILE A 15 5.08 10.91 0.78
C ILE A 15 5.68 10.39 -0.53
N CYS A 16 5.13 9.31 -1.08
CA CYS A 16 5.52 8.79 -2.39
C CYS A 16 5.23 9.79 -3.51
N GLU A 17 4.07 10.46 -3.49
CA GLU A 17 3.73 11.52 -4.45
C GLU A 17 4.76 12.66 -4.40
N PHE A 18 5.12 13.11 -3.20
CA PHE A 18 6.16 14.12 -3.01
C PHE A 18 7.51 13.68 -3.59
N LYS A 19 7.92 12.43 -3.38
CA LYS A 19 9.16 11.88 -3.95
C LYS A 19 9.13 11.85 -5.49
N CYS A 20 8.02 11.43 -6.08
CA CYS A 20 7.87 11.41 -7.55
C CYS A 20 8.02 12.84 -8.11
N LEU A 21 7.44 13.84 -7.44
CA LEU A 21 7.60 15.25 -7.81
C LEU A 21 9.06 15.72 -7.74
N GLN A 22 9.80 15.35 -6.69
CA GLN A 22 11.22 15.72 -6.55
C GLN A 22 12.12 15.11 -7.63
N SER A 23 11.76 13.92 -8.13
CA SER A 23 12.58 13.16 -9.09
C SER A 23 12.26 13.48 -10.57
N ALA A 24 11.34 14.42 -10.83
CA ALA A 24 10.74 14.63 -12.15
C ALA A 24 10.17 13.34 -12.76
N ASP A 25 9.86 12.37 -11.90
CA ASP A 25 9.32 11.08 -12.29
C ASP A 25 7.81 11.22 -12.47
N ASN A 26 7.39 11.31 -13.72
CA ASN A 26 5.99 11.42 -14.10
C ASN A 26 5.22 10.10 -14.02
N ARG A 27 5.77 9.05 -13.39
CA ARG A 27 5.03 7.83 -13.04
C ARG A 27 3.99 8.15 -11.98
N LYS A 28 2.90 8.78 -12.40
CA LYS A 28 1.65 8.83 -11.64
C LYS A 28 1.08 7.42 -11.65
N THR A 29 0.82 6.87 -10.47
CA THR A 29 -0.04 5.71 -10.33
C THR A 29 -1.37 6.02 -11.04
N HIS A 30 -1.69 5.25 -12.08
CA HIS A 30 -2.90 5.48 -12.85
C HIS A 30 -4.12 5.29 -11.91
N PRO A 31 -5.05 6.25 -11.80
CA PRO A 31 -6.18 6.17 -10.88
C PRO A 31 -6.96 4.85 -10.97
N ASP A 32 -7.17 4.34 -12.19
CA ASP A 32 -7.79 3.03 -12.42
C ASP A 32 -7.06 1.85 -11.77
N ILE A 33 -5.73 1.86 -11.68
CA ILE A 33 -4.94 0.78 -11.07
C ILE A 33 -5.11 0.81 -9.55
N VAL A 34 -5.09 2.01 -8.95
CA VAL A 34 -5.33 2.19 -7.51
C VAL A 34 -6.74 1.74 -7.16
N ALA A 35 -7.75 2.23 -7.90
CA ALA A 35 -9.14 1.83 -7.70
C ALA A 35 -9.34 0.31 -7.88
N PHE A 36 -8.71 -0.29 -8.90
CA PHE A 36 -8.76 -1.74 -9.09
C PHE A 36 -8.14 -2.49 -7.91
N GLN A 37 -6.97 -2.06 -7.44
CA GLN A 37 -6.29 -2.67 -6.29
C GLN A 37 -7.14 -2.56 -5.03
N ASP A 38 -7.75 -1.41 -4.75
CA ASP A 38 -8.55 -1.19 -3.55
C ASP A 38 -9.81 -2.07 -3.55
N ILE A 39 -10.48 -2.17 -4.69
CA ILE A 39 -11.62 -3.07 -4.89
C ILE A 39 -11.19 -4.53 -4.72
N PHE A 40 -10.08 -4.93 -5.35
CA PHE A 40 -9.54 -6.28 -5.22
C PHE A 40 -9.22 -6.62 -3.77
N LYS A 41 -8.49 -5.76 -3.06
CA LYS A 41 -8.18 -5.92 -1.64
C LYS A 41 -9.42 -6.06 -0.78
N SER A 42 -10.37 -5.16 -0.97
CA SER A 42 -11.60 -5.14 -0.18
C SER A 42 -12.40 -6.43 -0.32
N SER A 43 -12.34 -7.07 -1.50
CA SER A 43 -13.03 -8.34 -1.77
C SER A 43 -12.56 -9.51 -0.87
N PHE A 44 -11.34 -9.47 -0.32
CA PHE A 44 -10.81 -10.55 0.53
C PHE A 44 -10.36 -10.10 1.92
N LEU A 45 -10.07 -8.81 2.13
CA LEU A 45 -9.71 -8.28 3.45
C LEU A 45 -10.93 -7.83 4.25
N SER A 46 -12.04 -7.47 3.60
CA SER A 46 -13.29 -7.13 4.29
C SER A 46 -14.50 -7.47 3.44
N PRO A 47 -14.74 -8.76 3.14
CA PRO A 47 -15.85 -9.18 2.31
C PRO A 47 -17.21 -8.77 2.90
N GLU A 48 -17.32 -8.66 4.23
CA GLU A 48 -18.55 -8.25 4.93
C GLU A 48 -18.94 -6.80 4.67
N THR A 49 -17.95 -5.91 4.50
CA THR A 49 -18.16 -4.46 4.36
C THR A 49 -17.91 -3.97 2.94
N PHE A 50 -17.57 -4.87 2.02
CA PHE A 50 -17.35 -4.53 0.63
C PHE A 50 -18.66 -4.05 0.01
N PRO A 51 -18.77 -2.76 -0.38
CA PRO A 51 -20.04 -2.23 -0.83
C PRO A 51 -20.39 -2.89 -2.17
N GLY A 52 -21.45 -3.70 -2.18
CA GLY A 52 -21.96 -4.31 -3.41
C GLY A 52 -22.24 -3.27 -4.49
N THR A 53 -22.53 -2.03 -4.11
CA THR A 53 -22.69 -0.89 -5.04
C THR A 53 -21.43 -0.60 -5.87
N VAL A 54 -20.23 -0.68 -5.28
CA VAL A 54 -18.96 -0.49 -6.03
C VAL A 54 -18.66 -1.71 -6.91
N TRP A 55 -19.02 -2.90 -6.46
CA TRP A 55 -18.91 -4.11 -7.27
C TRP A 55 -19.76 -4.01 -8.55
N HIS A 56 -21.01 -3.56 -8.42
CA HIS A 56 -21.96 -3.49 -9.52
C HIS A 56 -21.65 -2.39 -10.56
N THR A 57 -20.79 -1.42 -10.24
CA THR A 57 -20.33 -0.42 -11.23
C THR A 57 -19.20 -0.92 -12.13
N LEU A 58 -18.56 -2.04 -11.77
CA LEU A 58 -17.53 -2.66 -12.58
C LEU A 58 -18.13 -3.39 -13.79
N SER A 59 -17.41 -3.39 -14.91
CA SER A 59 -17.76 -4.27 -16.03
C SER A 59 -17.65 -5.74 -15.63
N SER A 60 -18.45 -6.60 -16.28
CA SER A 60 -18.41 -8.06 -16.07
C SER A 60 -17.00 -8.64 -16.25
N VAL A 61 -16.22 -8.11 -17.18
CA VAL A 61 -14.81 -8.49 -17.40
C VAL A 61 -13.95 -8.17 -16.18
N ARG A 62 -14.09 -6.97 -15.58
CA ARG A 62 -13.35 -6.59 -14.37
C ARG A 62 -13.78 -7.43 -13.16
N GLN A 63 -15.08 -7.71 -13.02
CA GLN A 63 -15.61 -8.58 -11.95
C GLN A 63 -15.08 -10.02 -12.07
N SER A 64 -15.13 -10.63 -13.26
CA SER A 64 -14.58 -11.98 -13.49
C SER A 64 -13.12 -12.05 -13.11
N LYS A 65 -12.34 -11.04 -13.53
CA LYS A 65 -10.92 -10.96 -13.24
C LYS A 65 -10.61 -10.87 -11.74
N ILE A 66 -11.33 -10.02 -11.01
CA ILE A 66 -11.17 -9.92 -9.55
C ILE A 66 -11.54 -11.24 -8.89
N ASN A 67 -12.64 -11.89 -9.32
CA ASN A 67 -13.04 -13.19 -8.81
C ASN A 67 -11.95 -14.25 -9.04
N GLU A 68 -11.36 -14.32 -10.23
CA GLU A 68 -10.31 -15.29 -10.55
C GLU A 68 -9.04 -15.04 -9.69
N MET A 69 -8.62 -13.78 -9.55
CA MET A 69 -7.50 -13.42 -8.67
C MET A 69 -7.80 -13.77 -7.20
N TYR A 70 -9.04 -13.53 -6.74
CA TYR A 70 -9.49 -13.89 -5.41
C TYR A 70 -9.49 -15.41 -5.19
N GLN A 71 -10.00 -16.19 -6.15
CA GLN A 71 -9.95 -17.65 -6.08
C GLN A 71 -8.51 -18.18 -6.03
N LYS A 72 -7.56 -17.53 -6.72
CA LYS A 72 -6.13 -17.88 -6.60
C LYS A 72 -5.62 -17.65 -5.18
N ILE A 73 -5.93 -16.53 -4.54
CA ILE A 73 -5.60 -16.30 -3.12
C ILE A 73 -6.21 -17.40 -2.26
N LEU A 74 -7.51 -17.68 -2.41
CA LEU A 74 -8.20 -18.68 -1.61
C LEU A 74 -7.63 -20.10 -1.77
N SER A 75 -7.17 -20.44 -2.99
CA SER A 75 -6.55 -21.72 -3.28
C SER A 75 -5.19 -21.90 -2.59
N ASN A 76 -4.52 -20.79 -2.24
CA ASN A 76 -3.28 -20.81 -1.47
C ASN A 76 -3.59 -20.97 0.03
N LYS A 77 -3.52 -22.21 0.53
CA LYS A 77 -3.82 -22.53 1.94
C LYS A 77 -3.04 -21.69 2.95
N GLY A 78 -1.81 -21.29 2.62
CA GLY A 78 -1.00 -20.43 3.49
C GLY A 78 -1.61 -19.04 3.61
N ILE A 79 -1.88 -18.39 2.49
CA ILE A 79 -2.46 -17.05 2.45
C ILE A 79 -3.88 -17.05 3.00
N SER A 80 -4.72 -18.01 2.63
CA SER A 80 -6.08 -18.15 3.16
C SER A 80 -6.10 -18.25 4.68
N ARG A 81 -5.17 -19.01 5.26
CA ARG A 81 -5.05 -19.12 6.72
C ARG A 81 -4.59 -17.80 7.34
N LEU A 82 -3.67 -17.07 6.71
CA LEU A 82 -3.25 -15.75 7.19
C LEU A 82 -4.45 -14.79 7.23
N LEU A 83 -5.21 -14.72 6.13
CA LEU A 83 -6.36 -13.81 5.99
C LEU A 83 -7.50 -14.10 6.97
N GLN A 84 -7.77 -15.38 7.28
CA GLN A 84 -8.82 -15.75 8.24
C GLN A 84 -8.52 -15.34 9.68
N ASN A 85 -7.25 -15.14 10.00
CA ASN A 85 -6.79 -14.89 11.37
C ASN A 85 -6.16 -13.50 11.53
N SER A 86 -6.19 -12.67 10.49
CA SER A 86 -5.59 -11.35 10.51
C SER A 86 -6.57 -10.26 10.97
N LEU A 87 -6.01 -9.22 11.58
CA LEU A 87 -6.72 -7.96 11.83
C LEU A 87 -6.56 -7.09 10.57
N ASN A 88 -7.66 -6.85 9.86
CA ASN A 88 -7.65 -6.15 8.58
C ASN A 88 -7.99 -4.65 8.74
N TYR A 89 -7.46 -3.81 7.86
CA TYR A 89 -7.74 -2.36 7.78
C TYR A 89 -7.59 -1.59 9.10
N GLN A 90 -6.60 -1.96 9.91
CA GLN A 90 -6.30 -1.25 11.15
C GLN A 90 -5.66 0.10 10.85
N ASN A 91 -6.19 1.17 11.45
CA ASN A 91 -5.70 2.54 11.28
C ASN A 91 -4.77 2.93 12.43
N TYR A 92 -3.64 3.55 12.09
CA TYR A 92 -2.62 3.99 13.03
C TYR A 92 -2.28 5.45 12.77
N SER A 93 -2.63 6.31 13.72
CA SER A 93 -2.23 7.70 13.74
C SER A 93 -0.94 7.85 14.55
N PHE A 94 0.05 8.55 14.00
CA PHE A 94 1.33 8.79 14.67
C PHE A 94 1.94 10.12 14.27
N GLN A 95 3.00 10.53 14.98
CA GLN A 95 3.77 11.73 14.66
C GLN A 95 5.15 11.32 14.19
N SER A 96 5.61 11.91 13.09
CA SER A 96 6.97 11.69 12.59
C SER A 96 7.53 13.00 12.05
N GLU A 97 8.74 13.36 12.48
CA GLU A 97 9.43 14.60 12.06
C GLU A 97 8.61 15.89 12.31
N GLY A 98 7.68 15.84 13.27
CA GLY A 98 6.77 16.93 13.62
C GLY A 98 5.58 17.09 12.68
N LEU A 99 5.28 16.08 11.85
CA LEU A 99 4.09 16.02 11.00
C LEU A 99 3.15 14.90 11.46
N SER A 100 1.86 15.19 11.42
CA SER A 100 0.81 14.20 11.67
C SER A 100 0.73 13.21 10.52
N CYS A 101 0.71 11.92 10.83
CA CYS A 101 0.74 10.84 9.86
C CYS A 101 -0.35 9.80 10.14
N LEU A 102 -0.83 9.14 9.09
CA LEU A 102 -1.83 8.07 9.15
C LEU A 102 -1.40 6.89 8.27
N TYR A 103 -1.39 5.70 8.86
CA TYR A 103 -1.22 4.45 8.15
C TYR A 103 -2.47 3.58 8.30
N GLN A 104 -2.91 2.96 7.20
CA GLN A 104 -3.91 1.91 7.23
C GLN A 104 -3.24 0.62 6.79
N ALA A 105 -3.15 -0.35 7.69
CA ALA A 105 -2.59 -1.67 7.40
C ALA A 105 -3.61 -2.48 6.59
N ASP A 106 -3.18 -3.15 5.53
CA ASP A 106 -4.05 -4.10 4.81
C ASP A 106 -4.47 -5.24 5.76
N ALA A 107 -3.48 -5.91 6.37
CA ALA A 107 -3.69 -6.96 7.36
C ALA A 107 -2.53 -7.08 8.36
N ILE A 108 -2.82 -7.57 9.56
CA ILE A 108 -1.84 -7.88 10.60
C ILE A 108 -2.09 -9.28 11.13
N PHE A 109 -1.07 -10.13 11.11
CA PHE A 109 -1.13 -11.49 11.64
C PHE A 109 0.14 -11.80 12.45
N ASN A 110 0.00 -12.27 13.68
CA ASN A 110 1.13 -12.63 14.56
C ASN A 110 2.29 -11.62 14.52
N GLU A 111 2.00 -10.36 14.85
CA GLU A 111 2.99 -9.25 14.87
C GLU A 111 3.65 -8.96 13.51
N THR A 112 3.05 -9.42 12.42
CA THR A 112 3.56 -9.25 11.06
C THR A 112 2.57 -8.44 10.23
N LEU A 113 3.06 -7.33 9.68
CA LEU A 113 2.35 -6.51 8.71
C LEU A 113 2.33 -7.24 7.37
N LEU A 114 1.14 -7.40 6.79
CA LEU A 114 0.96 -7.98 5.47
C LEU A 114 0.46 -6.86 4.55
N SER A 115 1.19 -6.55 3.50
CA SER A 115 0.76 -5.58 2.47
C SER A 115 0.56 -6.30 1.15
N PHE A 116 -0.60 -6.12 0.53
CA PHE A 116 -0.97 -6.73 -0.74
C PHE A 116 -0.85 -5.70 -1.85
N LYS A 117 -0.33 -6.10 -3.01
CA LYS A 117 -0.21 -5.27 -4.21
C LYS A 117 -0.72 -6.03 -5.41
N VAL A 118 -1.46 -5.34 -6.28
CA VAL A 118 -1.71 -5.85 -7.63
C VAL A 118 -0.51 -5.49 -8.48
N THR A 119 0.05 -6.45 -9.21
CA THR A 119 1.30 -6.26 -9.95
C THR A 119 1.22 -6.75 -11.39
N ASN A 120 1.96 -6.10 -12.30
CA ASN A 120 2.16 -6.56 -13.67
C ASN A 120 3.56 -7.19 -13.86
N GLU A 121 4.25 -7.53 -12.78
CA GLU A 121 5.54 -8.20 -12.91
C GLU A 121 5.36 -9.66 -13.36
N ILE A 122 6.22 -10.12 -14.26
CA ILE A 122 6.10 -11.41 -14.95
C ILE A 122 6.50 -12.60 -14.07
N ASP A 123 7.37 -12.37 -13.10
CA ASP A 123 7.88 -13.38 -12.20
C ASP A 123 8.33 -12.76 -10.86
N TYR A 124 8.81 -13.62 -9.97
CA TYR A 124 9.29 -13.23 -8.65
C TYR A 124 10.49 -12.27 -8.71
N GLN A 125 11.44 -12.46 -9.64
CA GLN A 125 12.64 -11.62 -9.72
C GLN A 125 12.28 -10.21 -10.16
N ALA A 126 11.38 -10.09 -11.14
CA ALA A 126 10.82 -8.81 -11.58
C ALA A 126 10.03 -8.13 -10.45
N PHE A 127 9.27 -8.90 -9.67
CA PHE A 127 8.58 -8.37 -8.49
C PHE A 127 9.51 -7.87 -7.39
N VAL A 128 10.59 -8.60 -7.09
CA VAL A 128 11.62 -8.13 -6.16
C VAL A 128 12.30 -6.87 -6.69
N ALA A 129 12.62 -6.83 -7.99
CA ALA A 129 13.25 -5.67 -8.62
C ALA A 129 12.35 -4.42 -8.62
N SER A 130 11.01 -4.58 -8.57
CA SER A 130 10.07 -3.46 -8.53
C SER A 130 9.89 -2.84 -7.14
N VAL A 131 10.39 -3.46 -6.07
CA VAL A 131 10.22 -2.97 -4.69
C VAL A 131 10.69 -1.52 -4.52
N ILE A 132 11.86 -1.18 -5.06
CA ILE A 132 12.41 0.18 -4.97
C ILE A 132 11.71 1.12 -5.98
N PRO A 133 11.61 0.79 -7.28
CA PRO A 133 10.92 1.65 -8.25
C PRO A 133 9.46 1.96 -7.91
N SER A 134 8.77 1.06 -7.20
CA SER A 134 7.38 1.20 -6.74
C SER A 134 7.26 1.72 -5.30
N LEU A 135 8.40 2.04 -4.66
CA LEU A 135 8.46 2.65 -3.32
C LEU A 135 7.84 1.80 -2.20
N TYR A 136 7.78 0.47 -2.36
CA TYR A 136 7.21 -0.42 -1.35
C TYR A 136 8.08 -0.49 -0.08
N HIS A 137 9.38 -0.22 -0.19
CA HIS A 137 10.26 -0.10 0.97
C HIS A 137 9.90 1.10 1.85
N ILE A 138 9.49 2.24 1.26
CA ILE A 138 9.00 3.42 1.98
C ILE A 138 7.76 3.07 2.81
N GLU A 139 6.81 2.35 2.22
CA GLU A 139 5.63 1.85 2.92
C GLU A 139 6.02 0.96 4.11
N ALA A 140 6.95 0.02 3.91
CA ALA A 140 7.40 -0.87 4.99
C ALA A 140 8.00 -0.10 6.17
N GLY A 141 8.87 0.88 5.89
CA GLY A 141 9.45 1.74 6.93
C GLY A 141 8.41 2.60 7.65
N PHE A 142 7.47 3.19 6.90
CA PHE A 142 6.39 4.03 7.44
C PHE A 142 5.42 3.21 8.32
N ALA A 143 5.03 2.03 7.84
CA ALA A 143 4.15 1.11 8.55
C ALA A 143 4.77 0.61 9.86
N ALA A 144 6.08 0.33 9.85
CA ALA A 144 6.78 -0.13 11.03
C ALA A 144 6.80 0.94 12.13
N ASP A 145 7.02 2.21 11.79
CA ASP A 145 6.96 3.30 12.78
C ASP A 145 5.53 3.61 13.24
N ALA A 146 4.54 3.46 12.35
CA ALA A 146 3.13 3.68 12.69
C ALA A 146 2.60 2.63 13.68
N THR A 147 3.03 1.37 13.53
CA THR A 147 2.47 0.22 14.26
C THR A 147 3.36 -0.29 15.38
N GLY A 148 4.66 0.02 15.36
CA GLY A 148 5.68 -0.57 16.22
C GLY A 148 6.09 -2.00 15.83
N LEU A 149 5.63 -2.51 14.67
CA LEU A 149 5.94 -3.84 14.19
C LEU A 149 7.06 -3.81 13.14
N ASP A 150 8.14 -4.56 13.37
CA ASP A 150 9.29 -4.60 12.45
C ASP A 150 9.24 -5.78 11.45
N LYS A 151 8.16 -6.58 11.46
CA LYS A 151 7.92 -7.67 10.49
C LYS A 151 6.96 -7.21 9.39
N PHE A 152 7.40 -7.24 8.13
CA PHE A 152 6.66 -6.75 6.98
C PHE A 152 6.82 -7.69 5.79
N ILE A 153 5.71 -8.30 5.37
CA ILE A 153 5.62 -9.17 4.20
C ILE A 153 4.83 -8.46 3.12
N LEU A 154 5.44 -8.33 1.94
CA LEU A 154 4.82 -7.80 0.74
C LEU A 154 4.34 -8.95 -0.15
N PHE A 155 3.05 -8.98 -0.42
CA PHE A 155 2.43 -9.89 -1.39
C PHE A 155 2.17 -9.16 -2.71
N GLY A 156 2.68 -9.71 -3.81
CA GLY A 156 2.33 -9.29 -5.16
C GLY A 156 1.37 -10.28 -5.78
N VAL A 157 0.16 -9.85 -6.15
CA VAL A 157 -0.80 -10.67 -6.90
C VAL A 157 -0.79 -10.20 -8.34
N GLN A 158 -0.37 -11.09 -9.24
CA GLN A 158 -0.24 -10.78 -10.66
C GLN A 158 -1.61 -10.42 -11.25
N HIS A 159 -1.63 -9.39 -12.11
CA HIS A 159 -2.84 -8.88 -12.73
C HIS A 159 -3.14 -9.57 -14.07
N PHE A 160 -2.25 -10.37 -14.64
CA PHE A 160 -2.54 -11.14 -15.86
C PHE A 160 -2.43 -12.63 -15.60
N HIS A 161 -3.13 -13.38 -16.45
CA HIS A 161 -3.13 -14.84 -16.41
C HIS A 161 -1.81 -15.39 -17.01
N PRO A 162 -1.23 -16.47 -16.45
CA PRO A 162 -1.64 -17.18 -15.23
C PRO A 162 -1.40 -16.34 -13.97
N PHE A 163 -2.40 -16.19 -13.12
CA PHE A 163 -2.27 -15.38 -11.91
C PHE A 163 -1.29 -16.06 -10.93
N GLU A 164 -0.14 -15.44 -10.71
CA GLU A 164 0.81 -15.85 -9.67
C GLU A 164 0.76 -14.95 -8.44
N ILE A 165 1.21 -15.50 -7.31
CA ILE A 165 1.35 -14.75 -6.06
C ILE A 165 2.81 -14.79 -5.63
N PHE A 166 3.41 -13.62 -5.54
CA PHE A 166 4.78 -13.41 -5.06
C PHE A 166 4.74 -12.96 -3.60
N CYS A 167 5.73 -13.36 -2.82
CA CYS A 167 5.83 -13.03 -1.40
C CYS A 167 7.27 -12.64 -1.08
N VAL A 168 7.49 -11.41 -0.63
CA VAL A 168 8.80 -10.87 -0.29
C VAL A 168 8.78 -10.40 1.16
N ASP A 169 9.70 -10.92 1.97
CA ASP A 169 9.93 -10.43 3.33
C ASP A 169 10.88 -9.23 3.28
N LEU A 170 10.38 -8.04 3.60
CA LEU A 170 11.16 -6.80 3.59
C LEU A 170 11.89 -6.54 4.91
N SER A 171 11.62 -7.32 5.96
CA SER A 171 12.21 -7.15 7.29
C SER A 171 13.61 -7.71 7.38
N HIS A 172 13.90 -8.76 6.63
CA HIS A 172 15.22 -9.39 6.60
C HIS A 172 16.09 -8.92 5.42
N TRP A 173 15.58 -8.02 4.59
CA TRP A 173 16.32 -7.53 3.43
C TRP A 173 17.36 -6.48 3.84
N SER A 174 18.64 -6.82 3.70
CA SER A 174 19.77 -5.93 4.01
C SER A 174 20.11 -4.92 2.90
N GLY A 175 19.39 -4.95 1.77
CA GLY A 175 19.62 -4.09 0.62
C GLY A 175 18.83 -2.78 0.67
N PRO A 176 18.94 -1.94 -0.37
CA PRO A 176 18.23 -0.66 -0.41
C PRO A 176 16.70 -0.78 -0.44
N GLY A 177 16.15 -1.96 -0.74
CA GLY A 177 14.72 -2.25 -0.69
C GLY A 177 14.19 -2.73 0.67
N GLY A 178 15.05 -2.79 1.70
CA GLY A 178 14.64 -3.24 3.03
C GLY A 178 13.94 -2.17 3.86
N LEU A 179 13.26 -2.62 4.92
CA LEU A 179 12.51 -1.79 5.86
C LEU A 179 13.35 -0.64 6.44
N ALA A 180 14.59 -0.90 6.87
CA ALA A 180 15.45 0.13 7.47
C ALA A 180 15.81 1.25 6.48
N SER A 181 16.03 0.89 5.21
CA SER A 181 16.29 1.86 4.13
C SER A 181 15.05 2.72 3.88
N GLY A 182 13.88 2.09 3.75
CA GLY A 182 12.61 2.79 3.62
C GLY A 182 12.30 3.71 4.80
N ARG A 183 12.59 3.26 6.03
CA ARG A 183 12.44 4.06 7.26
C ARG A 183 13.30 5.32 7.22
N HIS A 184 14.55 5.19 6.80
CA HIS A 184 15.45 6.32 6.64
C HIS A 184 14.93 7.29 5.57
N GLU A 185 14.51 6.75 4.43
CA GLU A 185 14.08 7.53 3.28
C GLU A 185 12.80 8.33 3.53
N TYR A 186 11.74 7.71 4.08
CA TYR A 186 10.49 8.42 4.33
C TYR A 186 10.65 9.53 5.37
N LYS A 187 11.52 9.34 6.39
CA LYS A 187 11.81 10.37 7.39
C LYS A 187 12.51 11.56 6.76
N ASN A 188 13.47 11.33 5.86
CA ASN A 188 14.09 12.42 5.11
C ASN A 188 13.06 13.18 4.26
N LEU A 189 12.18 12.44 3.55
CA LEU A 189 11.10 13.05 2.77
C LEU A 189 10.16 13.88 3.64
N LEU A 190 9.80 13.44 4.85
CA LEU A 190 8.98 14.23 5.77
C LEU A 190 9.68 15.51 6.24
N ARG A 191 10.99 15.46 6.51
CA ARG A 191 11.79 16.66 6.86
C ARG A 191 11.82 17.66 5.72
N ASP A 192 11.99 17.18 4.50
CA ASP A 192 11.95 18.02 3.30
C ASP A 192 10.56 18.62 3.12
N LEU A 193 9.52 17.78 3.20
CA LEU A 193 8.12 18.16 3.02
C LEU A 193 7.72 19.30 3.96
N LYS A 194 8.15 19.26 5.22
CA LYS A 194 7.90 20.30 6.23
C LYS A 194 8.34 21.71 5.80
N ASN A 195 9.32 21.80 4.90
CA ASN A 195 9.87 23.06 4.39
C ASN A 195 9.33 23.41 2.99
N THR A 196 8.25 22.77 2.55
CA THR A 196 7.63 23.01 1.23
C THR A 196 6.17 23.43 1.36
N ASN A 197 5.61 24.00 0.30
CA ASN A 197 4.17 24.24 0.15
C ASN A 197 3.46 23.09 -0.59
N PHE A 198 4.02 21.87 -0.53
CA PHE A 198 3.42 20.72 -1.20
C PHE A 198 2.06 20.37 -0.57
N THR A 199 1.05 20.23 -1.41
CA THR A 199 -0.29 19.76 -1.02
C THR A 199 -0.54 18.43 -1.72
N PRO A 200 -0.72 17.33 -0.98
CA PRO A 200 -1.00 16.03 -1.58
C PRO A 200 -2.30 16.04 -2.40
N SER A 201 -2.31 15.27 -3.49
CA SER A 201 -3.49 15.10 -4.33
C SER A 201 -4.69 14.53 -3.55
N SER A 202 -4.43 13.68 -2.55
CA SER A 202 -5.44 13.09 -1.66
C SER A 202 -6.19 14.13 -0.80
N TRP A 203 -5.66 15.35 -0.67
CA TRP A 203 -6.28 16.42 0.11
C TRP A 203 -7.19 17.31 -0.73
N VAL A 204 -7.04 17.27 -2.05
CA VAL A 204 -7.88 18.01 -2.98
C VAL A 204 -9.28 17.38 -2.98
N VAL A 205 -10.26 18.12 -2.50
CA VAL A 205 -11.67 17.71 -2.58
C VAL A 205 -12.10 17.84 -4.05
N PRO A 206 -12.67 16.79 -4.68
CA PRO A 206 -13.24 16.92 -6.01
C PRO A 206 -14.33 18.00 -5.99
N THR A 207 -14.19 19.01 -6.84
CA THR A 207 -15.24 20.02 -7.11
C THR A 207 -16.37 19.42 -7.93
#